data_AF-A0AAW4FE31-F1
#
_entry.id   AF-A0AAW4FE31-F1
#
_cell.length_a   1.000
_cell.length_b   1.000
_cell.length_c   1.000
_cell.angle_alpha   90.00
_cell.angle_beta   90.00
_cell.angle_gamma   90.00
#
_symmetry.space_group_name_H-M   'P 1'
#
loop_
_entity.id
_entity.type
_entity.pdbx_description
1 polymer ?
#
loop_
_entity_poly.entity_id
_entity_poly.type
_entity_poly.pdbx_seq_one_letter_code
_entity_poly.pdbx_strand_id
1 'polypeptide(L)'
;MDKLLLRFPEGMREQIKASADLMGRSMNAEVIQRLKRSFMDEDDDRLRIDLPGDVWSSLLADAHVHNMEMDERAVQILSGTFDPNSDYKLALDKLLASVGEASDLSERVEDLKERQHLDFLLYYGKVLQISQFLQLLFEATQANLPAAVQDAAKDLQALNHAELSALRDRYEHAQFAVRHRDNARRNESDVGDDDEVSFGDTLPMKNIIETNKP
;
A
#
# COMPACT_ATOMS: atom_id res chain seq x y z
N MET A 1 41.05 -29.87 -40.26
CA MET A 1 39.70 -29.92 -39.66
C MET A 1 39.87 -30.54 -38.29
N ASP A 2 39.69 -29.74 -37.27
CA ASP A 2 39.74 -30.23 -35.90
C ASP A 2 38.47 -31.01 -35.61
N LYS A 3 38.62 -32.19 -35.01
CA LYS A 3 37.50 -33.07 -34.65
C LYS A 3 37.52 -33.28 -33.15
N LEU A 4 36.45 -32.87 -32.48
CA LEU A 4 36.26 -33.08 -31.06
C LEU A 4 35.46 -34.36 -30.84
N LEU A 5 36.02 -35.33 -30.12
CA LEU A 5 35.32 -36.57 -29.75
C LEU A 5 34.59 -36.34 -28.41
N LEU A 6 33.29 -36.10 -28.50
CA LEU A 6 32.43 -35.89 -27.33
C LEU A 6 31.85 -37.21 -26.83
N ARG A 7 31.93 -37.46 -25.52
CA ARG A 7 31.22 -38.55 -24.86
C ARG A 7 29.94 -37.98 -24.25
N PHE A 8 28.80 -38.40 -24.78
CA PHE A 8 27.50 -38.00 -24.28
C PHE A 8 27.08 -38.91 -23.12
N PRO A 9 26.44 -38.35 -22.08
CA PRO A 9 25.68 -39.13 -21.10
C PRO A 9 24.58 -39.96 -21.79
N GLU A 10 24.15 -41.03 -21.12
CA GLU A 10 23.09 -41.90 -21.61
C GLU A 10 21.80 -41.12 -21.90
N GLY A 11 21.18 -41.37 -23.05
CA GLY A 11 19.95 -40.70 -23.51
C GLY A 11 20.12 -39.32 -24.14
N MET A 12 21.22 -38.60 -23.86
CA MET A 12 21.44 -37.25 -24.40
C MET A 12 21.70 -37.28 -25.91
N ARG A 13 22.38 -38.33 -26.40
CA ARG A 13 22.65 -38.50 -27.82
C ARG A 13 21.37 -38.69 -28.62
N GLU A 14 20.43 -39.47 -28.11
CA GLU A 14 19.14 -39.74 -28.72
C GLU A 14 18.29 -38.46 -28.77
N GLN A 15 18.32 -37.64 -27.71
CA GLN A 15 17.63 -36.34 -27.69
C GLN A 15 18.18 -35.36 -28.74
N ILE A 16 19.50 -35.24 -28.85
CA ILE A 16 20.14 -34.36 -29.85
C ILE A 16 19.82 -34.85 -31.26
N LYS A 17 19.86 -36.18 -31.49
CA LYS A 17 19.51 -36.77 -32.78
C LYS A 17 18.05 -36.49 -33.15
N ALA A 18 17.11 -36.72 -32.24
CA ALA A 18 15.69 -36.43 -32.47
C ALA A 18 15.44 -34.95 -32.81
N SER A 19 16.12 -34.03 -32.11
CA SER A 19 16.06 -32.60 -32.43
C SER A 19 16.66 -32.28 -33.80
N ALA A 20 17.77 -32.92 -34.17
CA ALA A 20 18.41 -32.71 -35.46
C ALA A 20 17.52 -33.21 -36.62
N ASP A 21 16.91 -34.38 -36.45
CA ASP A 21 15.97 -34.97 -37.42
C ASP A 21 14.73 -34.06 -37.60
N LEU A 22 14.20 -33.51 -36.50
CA LEU A 22 13.07 -32.56 -36.54
C LEU A 22 13.41 -31.26 -37.29
N MET A 23 14.66 -30.80 -37.18
CA MET A 23 15.16 -29.59 -37.86
C MET A 23 15.74 -29.87 -39.26
N GLY A 24 15.70 -31.12 -39.73
CA GLY A 24 16.26 -31.52 -41.03
C GLY A 24 17.78 -31.35 -41.14
N ARG A 25 18.50 -31.46 -40.01
CA ARG A 25 19.95 -31.25 -39.92
C ARG A 25 20.67 -32.53 -39.52
N SER A 26 21.95 -32.63 -39.85
CA SER A 26 22.77 -33.70 -39.27
C SER A 26 23.01 -33.43 -37.79
N MET A 27 23.15 -34.50 -37.00
CA MET A 27 23.41 -34.40 -35.55
C MET A 27 24.59 -33.48 -35.22
N ASN A 28 25.68 -33.54 -36.00
CA ASN A 28 26.84 -32.65 -35.81
C ASN A 28 26.50 -31.19 -36.10
N ALA A 29 25.70 -30.91 -37.14
CA ALA A 29 25.27 -29.56 -37.47
C ALA A 29 24.38 -28.96 -36.37
N GLU A 30 23.53 -29.79 -35.75
CA GLU A 30 22.70 -29.36 -34.62
C GLU A 30 23.53 -29.05 -33.36
N VAL A 31 24.53 -29.88 -33.04
CA VAL A 31 25.47 -29.61 -31.93
C VAL A 31 26.22 -28.29 -32.15
N ILE A 32 26.75 -28.07 -33.36
CA ILE A 32 27.45 -26.83 -33.71
C ILE A 32 26.50 -25.64 -33.62
N GLN A 33 25.26 -25.76 -34.09
CA GLN A 33 24.30 -24.66 -34.02
C GLN A 33 23.94 -24.30 -32.58
N ARG A 34 23.73 -25.30 -31.72
CA ARG A 34 23.43 -25.08 -30.30
C ARG A 34 24.60 -24.45 -29.55
N LEU A 35 25.82 -24.92 -29.82
CA LEU A 35 27.04 -24.29 -29.29
C LEU A 35 27.20 -22.86 -29.79
N LYS A 36 26.99 -22.62 -31.09
CA LYS A 36 27.03 -21.27 -31.64
C LYS A 36 26.02 -20.36 -30.97
N ARG A 37 24.79 -20.85 -30.72
CA ARG A 37 23.76 -20.10 -29.99
C ARG A 37 24.18 -19.81 -28.56
N SER A 38 24.75 -20.78 -27.83
CA SER A 38 25.19 -20.53 -26.46
C SER A 38 26.31 -19.48 -26.37
N PHE A 39 27.22 -19.45 -27.35
CA PHE A 39 28.26 -18.41 -27.40
C PHE A 39 27.71 -17.06 -27.87
N MET A 40 26.73 -17.02 -28.78
CA MET A 40 26.07 -15.77 -29.18
C MET A 40 25.20 -15.17 -28.06
N ASP A 41 24.64 -16.02 -27.18
CA ASP A 41 23.91 -15.57 -26.00
C ASP A 41 24.87 -15.05 -24.89
N GLU A 42 26.15 -15.46 -24.89
CA GLU A 42 27.20 -14.93 -24.00
C GLU A 42 27.85 -13.65 -24.55
N ASP A 43 27.93 -13.47 -25.87
CA ASP A 43 28.47 -12.25 -26.50
C ASP A 43 27.46 -11.07 -26.52
N ASP A 44 26.17 -11.33 -26.28
CA ASP A 44 25.13 -10.30 -26.13
C ASP A 44 25.03 -9.87 -24.67
N ASP A 45 26.00 -9.08 -24.19
CA ASP A 45 26.06 -8.45 -22.84
C ASP A 45 24.85 -7.55 -22.50
N ARG A 46 23.82 -7.54 -23.34
CA ARG A 46 22.59 -6.77 -23.15
C ARG A 46 21.68 -7.52 -22.20
N LEU A 47 21.44 -6.93 -21.03
CA LEU A 47 20.41 -7.38 -20.09
C LEU A 47 19.04 -7.41 -20.81
N ARG A 48 18.48 -8.60 -20.99
CA ARG A 48 17.08 -8.75 -21.45
C ARG A 48 16.16 -8.59 -20.25
N ILE A 49 15.44 -7.48 -20.22
CA ILE A 49 14.41 -7.23 -19.20
C ILE A 49 13.11 -7.79 -19.77
N ASP A 50 12.62 -8.88 -19.17
CA ASP A 50 11.28 -9.37 -19.46
C ASP A 50 10.26 -8.42 -18.85
N LEU A 51 9.62 -7.59 -19.69
CA LEU A 51 8.61 -6.65 -19.27
C LEU A 51 7.22 -7.32 -19.22
N PRO A 52 6.38 -7.00 -18.22
CA PRO A 52 4.96 -7.36 -18.23
C PRO A 52 4.28 -6.91 -19.54
N GLY A 53 3.31 -7.69 -20.03
CA GLY A 53 2.73 -7.49 -21.37
C GLY A 53 1.98 -6.16 -21.55
N ASP A 54 1.42 -5.61 -20.48
CA ASP A 54 0.79 -4.29 -20.41
C ASP A 54 1.82 -3.16 -20.50
N VAL A 55 2.95 -3.29 -19.80
CA VAL A 55 4.07 -2.35 -19.88
C VAL A 55 4.67 -2.36 -21.28
N TRP A 56 4.85 -3.55 -21.87
CA TRP A 56 5.32 -3.71 -23.24
C TRP A 56 4.41 -3.02 -24.25
N SER A 57 3.09 -3.24 -24.14
CA SER A 57 2.09 -2.63 -25.02
C SER A 57 2.08 -1.11 -24.92
N SER A 58 2.21 -0.60 -23.69
CA SER A 58 2.28 0.84 -23.41
C SER A 58 3.55 1.46 -23.98
N LEU A 59 4.70 0.81 -23.79
CA LEU A 59 5.99 1.24 -24.30
C LEU A 59 6.03 1.24 -25.83
N LEU A 60 5.45 0.23 -26.48
CA LEU A 60 5.35 0.14 -27.93
C LEU A 60 4.48 1.26 -28.52
N ALA A 61 3.33 1.53 -27.89
CA ALA A 61 2.45 2.62 -28.29
C ALA A 61 3.15 3.98 -28.15
N ASP A 62 3.86 4.20 -27.04
CA ASP A 62 4.62 5.42 -26.80
C ASP A 62 5.78 5.59 -27.78
N ALA A 63 6.52 4.52 -28.07
CA ALA A 63 7.59 4.52 -29.08
C ALA A 63 7.06 4.89 -30.48
N HIS A 64 5.90 4.35 -30.85
CA HIS A 64 5.24 4.68 -32.12
C HIS A 64 4.82 6.15 -32.19
N VAL A 65 4.25 6.71 -31.11
CA VAL A 65 3.88 8.12 -31.03
C VAL A 65 5.10 9.04 -31.24
N HIS A 66 6.27 8.60 -30.79
CA HIS A 66 7.52 9.38 -30.89
C HIS A 66 8.36 9.06 -32.14
N ASN A 67 7.89 8.17 -33.04
CA ASN A 67 8.65 7.69 -34.21
C ASN A 67 10.05 7.15 -33.86
N MET A 68 10.17 6.41 -32.77
CA MET A 68 11.41 5.78 -32.33
C MET A 68 11.24 4.26 -32.25
N GLU A 69 12.34 3.53 -32.32
CA GLU A 69 12.33 2.11 -31.99
C GLU A 69 12.06 1.92 -30.49
N MET A 70 11.38 0.83 -30.14
CA MET A 70 10.97 0.57 -28.76
C MET A 70 12.18 0.56 -27.80
N ASP A 71 13.30 -0.03 -28.21
CA ASP A 71 14.53 -0.10 -27.42
C ASP A 71 15.11 1.30 -27.16
N GLU A 72 15.09 2.19 -28.17
CA GLU A 72 15.57 3.56 -28.02
C GLU A 72 14.68 4.35 -27.06
N ARG A 73 13.37 4.16 -27.16
CA ARG A 73 12.41 4.79 -26.24
C ARG A 73 12.58 4.25 -24.81
N ALA A 74 12.80 2.95 -24.65
CA ALA A 74 13.08 2.34 -23.36
C ALA A 74 14.33 2.95 -22.72
N VAL A 75 15.42 3.08 -23.48
CA VAL A 75 16.65 3.73 -23.02
C VAL A 75 16.41 5.20 -22.67
N GLN A 76 15.62 5.92 -23.46
CA GLN A 76 15.28 7.32 -23.17
C GLN A 76 14.45 7.46 -21.88
N ILE A 77 13.47 6.59 -21.65
CA ILE A 77 12.67 6.58 -20.42
C ILE A 77 13.57 6.23 -19.23
N LEU A 78 14.34 5.14 -19.33
CA LEU A 78 15.21 4.70 -18.25
C LEU A 78 16.28 5.74 -17.93
N SER A 79 16.97 6.27 -18.93
CA SER A 79 17.94 7.34 -18.73
C SER A 79 17.28 8.60 -18.17
N GLY A 80 16.09 8.97 -18.63
CA GLY A 80 15.31 10.08 -18.07
C GLY A 80 14.89 9.85 -16.62
N THR A 81 14.54 8.62 -16.22
CA THR A 81 14.18 8.30 -14.82
C THR A 81 15.40 8.17 -13.90
N PHE A 82 16.54 7.76 -14.44
CA PHE A 82 17.77 7.51 -13.67
C PHE A 82 18.81 8.62 -13.80
N ASP A 83 18.56 9.67 -14.60
CA ASP A 83 19.41 10.85 -14.63
C ASP A 83 19.38 11.52 -13.25
N PRO A 84 20.55 11.72 -12.60
CA PRO A 84 20.65 12.42 -11.32
C PRO A 84 20.04 13.82 -11.29
N ASN A 85 19.82 14.43 -12.47
CA ASN A 85 19.23 15.77 -12.64
C ASN A 85 17.79 15.72 -13.17
N SER A 86 17.18 14.54 -13.30
CA SER A 86 15.82 14.44 -13.82
C SER A 86 14.78 15.06 -12.89
N ASP A 87 13.73 15.61 -13.50
CA ASP A 87 12.53 16.06 -12.78
C ASP A 87 11.89 14.93 -11.97
N TYR A 88 12.02 13.68 -12.43
CA TYR A 88 11.53 12.51 -11.70
C TYR A 88 12.26 12.31 -10.37
N LYS A 89 13.59 12.38 -10.36
CA LYS A 89 14.36 12.29 -9.12
C LYS A 89 14.05 13.47 -8.20
N LEU A 90 13.93 14.69 -8.73
CA LEU A 90 13.51 15.85 -7.93
C LEU A 90 12.12 15.66 -7.31
N ALA A 91 11.18 15.09 -8.05
CA ALA A 91 9.85 14.77 -7.54
C ALA A 91 9.90 13.68 -6.46
N LEU A 92 10.76 12.68 -6.63
CA LEU A 92 10.96 11.60 -5.65
C LEU A 92 11.64 12.11 -4.37
N ASP A 93 12.66 12.96 -4.49
CA ASP A 93 13.31 13.63 -3.36
C ASP A 93 12.32 14.52 -2.61
N LYS A 94 11.47 15.27 -3.33
CA LYS A 94 10.41 16.07 -2.73
C LYS A 94 9.36 15.20 -2.03
N LEU A 95 8.95 14.10 -2.65
CA LEU A 95 8.01 13.16 -2.05
C LEU A 95 8.59 12.55 -0.77
N LEU A 96 9.86 12.13 -0.79
CA LEU A 96 10.57 11.63 0.37
C LEU A 96 10.62 12.67 1.49
N ALA A 97 10.93 13.93 1.16
CA ALA A 97 10.92 15.03 2.11
C ALA A 97 9.53 15.26 2.71
N SER A 98 8.47 15.29 1.89
CA SER A 98 7.09 15.44 2.37
C SER A 98 6.63 14.25 3.22
N VAL A 99 7.07 13.02 2.93
CA VAL A 99 6.80 11.85 3.78
C VAL A 99 7.50 11.99 5.13
N GLY A 100 8.73 12.50 5.16
CA GLY A 100 9.43 12.84 6.39
C GLY A 100 8.68 13.88 7.23
N GLU A 101 8.28 15.00 6.61
CA GLU A 101 7.49 16.04 7.27
C GLU A 101 6.15 15.51 7.81
N ALA A 102 5.48 14.63 7.06
CA ALA A 102 4.23 14.01 7.49
C ALA A 102 4.44 13.07 8.70
N SER A 103 5.55 12.34 8.74
CA SER A 103 5.94 11.51 9.89
C SER A 103 6.17 12.36 11.14
N ASP A 104 6.96 13.42 11.03
CA ASP A 104 7.28 14.33 12.14
C ASP A 104 6.01 15.03 12.67
N LEU A 105 5.12 15.45 11.76
CA LEU A 105 3.83 16.02 12.13
C LEU A 105 2.93 14.99 12.83
N SER A 106 2.95 13.74 12.39
CA SER A 106 2.20 12.65 13.02
C SER A 106 2.67 12.41 14.47
N GLU A 107 3.99 12.32 14.68
CA GLU A 107 4.58 12.18 16.02
C GLU A 107 4.19 13.37 16.92
N ARG A 108 4.28 14.60 16.41
CA ARG A 108 3.87 15.79 17.18
C ARG A 108 2.39 15.81 17.52
N VAL A 109 1.53 15.28 16.64
CA VAL A 109 0.09 15.16 16.91
C VAL A 109 -0.16 14.12 18.00
N GLU A 110 0.61 13.02 18.04
CA GLU A 110 0.52 12.01 19.08
C GLU A 110 0.94 12.59 20.45
N ASP A 111 2.08 13.28 20.53
CA ASP A 111 2.54 13.99 21.72
C ASP A 111 1.50 14.98 22.28
N LEU A 112 0.86 15.75 21.39
CA LEU A 112 -0.17 16.71 21.79
C LEU A 112 -1.43 16.01 22.33
N LYS A 113 -1.79 14.86 21.77
CA LYS A 113 -2.91 14.06 22.30
C LYS A 113 -2.59 13.52 23.68
N GLU A 114 -1.39 13.00 23.90
CA GLU A 114 -0.97 12.52 25.22
C GLU A 114 -1.02 13.64 26.27
N ARG A 115 -0.51 14.83 25.95
CA ARG A 115 -0.59 16.01 26.84
C ARG A 115 -2.04 16.40 27.11
N GLN A 116 -2.88 16.43 26.08
CA GLN A 116 -4.31 16.72 26.24
C GLN A 116 -5.01 15.70 27.13
N HIS A 117 -4.65 14.41 27.04
CA HIS A 117 -5.17 13.37 27.91
C HIS A 117 -4.72 13.54 29.37
N LEU A 118 -3.46 13.91 29.60
CA LEU A 118 -2.97 14.21 30.95
C LEU A 118 -3.67 15.42 31.56
N ASP A 119 -3.80 16.51 30.82
CA ASP A 119 -4.50 17.72 31.26
C ASP A 119 -5.98 17.41 31.57
N PHE A 120 -6.62 16.59 30.75
CA PHE A 120 -7.98 16.12 30.99
C PHE A 120 -8.10 15.33 32.29
N LEU A 121 -7.18 14.38 32.55
CA LEU A 121 -7.20 13.58 33.78
C LEU A 121 -6.98 14.43 35.04
N LEU A 122 -6.06 15.40 34.97
CA LEU A 122 -5.82 16.35 36.06
C LEU A 122 -7.07 17.20 36.32
N TYR A 123 -7.67 17.74 35.26
CA TYR A 123 -8.90 18.54 35.35
C TYR A 123 -10.05 17.73 35.95
N TYR A 124 -10.32 16.53 35.42
CA TYR A 124 -11.36 15.64 35.92
C TYR A 124 -11.16 15.26 37.39
N GLY A 125 -9.91 14.97 37.78
CA GLY A 125 -9.56 14.70 39.17
C GLY A 125 -9.87 15.87 40.09
N LYS A 126 -9.63 17.12 39.65
CA LYS A 126 -9.97 18.32 40.43
C LYS A 126 -11.47 18.53 40.58
N VAL A 127 -12.23 18.32 39.50
CA VAL A 127 -13.70 18.40 39.50
C VAL A 127 -14.29 17.40 40.51
N LEU A 128 -13.79 16.15 40.51
CA LEU A 128 -14.19 15.14 41.51
C LEU A 128 -13.81 15.52 42.95
N GLN A 129 -12.61 16.05 43.18
CA GLN A 129 -12.19 16.51 44.51
C GLN A 129 -13.11 17.61 45.04
N ILE A 130 -13.47 18.58 44.19
CA ILE A 130 -14.42 19.64 44.54
C ILE A 130 -15.80 19.04 44.86
N SER A 131 -16.26 18.07 44.07
CA SER A 131 -17.52 17.37 44.33
C SER A 131 -17.56 16.71 45.70
N GLN A 132 -16.52 15.95 46.04
CA GLN A 132 -16.41 15.25 47.33
C GLN A 132 -16.31 16.25 48.49
N PHE A 133 -15.54 17.32 48.32
CA PHE A 133 -15.44 18.38 49.32
C PHE A 133 -16.80 19.03 49.59
N LEU A 134 -17.56 19.36 48.54
CA LEU A 134 -18.90 19.92 48.67
C LEU A 134 -19.86 18.95 49.37
N GLN A 135 -19.81 17.66 49.03
CA GLN A 135 -20.62 16.63 49.72
C GLN A 135 -20.30 16.58 51.21
N LEU A 136 -19.02 16.51 51.58
CA LEU A 136 -18.60 16.51 52.98
C LEU A 136 -19.02 17.80 53.70
N LEU A 137 -18.96 18.95 53.01
CA LEU A 137 -19.36 20.25 53.57
C LEU A 137 -20.88 20.30 53.81
N PHE A 138 -21.69 19.70 52.95
CA PHE A 138 -23.15 19.61 53.16
C PHE A 138 -23.53 18.57 54.23
N GLU A 139 -22.80 17.47 54.35
CA GLU A 139 -23.04 16.43 55.36
C GLU A 139 -22.61 16.87 56.76
N ALA A 140 -21.43 17.48 56.90
CA ALA A 140 -20.84 17.80 58.19
C ALA A 140 -21.52 19.00 58.88
N THR A 141 -22.28 19.82 58.15
CA THR A 141 -22.57 21.18 58.60
C THR A 141 -24.02 21.64 58.43
N GLN A 142 -24.98 20.74 58.64
CA GLN A 142 -26.40 21.08 58.66
C GLN A 142 -26.81 22.12 59.73
N ALA A 143 -25.95 22.46 60.70
CA ALA A 143 -26.34 23.31 61.84
C ALA A 143 -25.68 24.69 61.96
N ASN A 144 -24.54 25.00 61.32
CA ASN A 144 -23.78 26.23 61.68
C ASN A 144 -22.84 26.85 60.59
N LEU A 145 -23.08 26.65 59.30
CA LEU A 145 -22.33 27.38 58.26
C LEU A 145 -22.82 28.82 58.09
N PRO A 146 -21.93 29.82 57.99
CA PRO A 146 -22.30 31.16 57.55
C PRO A 146 -23.01 31.13 56.19
N ALA A 147 -24.09 31.91 56.02
CA ALA A 147 -24.90 31.93 54.80
C ALA A 147 -24.06 32.17 53.52
N ALA A 148 -23.07 33.06 53.59
CA ALA A 148 -22.17 33.34 52.47
C ALA A 148 -21.39 32.11 51.98
N VAL A 149 -21.01 31.19 52.89
CA VAL A 149 -20.30 29.95 52.52
C VAL A 149 -21.28 28.94 51.91
N GLN A 150 -22.53 28.91 52.38
CA GLN A 150 -23.56 28.05 51.79
C GLN A 150 -23.90 28.47 50.36
N ASP A 151 -24.01 29.78 50.11
CA ASP A 151 -24.30 30.30 48.77
C ASP A 151 -23.12 30.01 47.82
N ALA A 152 -21.88 30.26 48.25
CA ALA A 152 -20.70 29.90 47.47
C ALA A 152 -20.59 28.39 47.20
N ALA A 153 -20.98 27.54 48.16
CA ALA A 153 -20.99 26.08 47.96
C ALA A 153 -22.06 25.65 46.94
N LYS A 154 -23.24 26.28 46.93
CA LYS A 154 -24.29 26.03 45.93
C LYS A 154 -23.83 26.47 44.53
N ASP A 155 -23.20 27.63 44.42
CA ASP A 155 -22.66 28.12 43.15
C ASP A 155 -21.58 27.18 42.60
N LEU A 156 -20.64 26.74 43.45
CA LEU A 156 -19.62 25.76 43.09
C LEU A 156 -20.23 24.41 42.72
N GLN A 157 -21.30 23.98 43.39
CA GLN A 157 -22.00 22.74 43.05
C GLN A 157 -22.67 22.83 41.67
N ALA A 158 -23.33 23.95 41.36
CA ALA A 158 -23.94 24.19 40.06
C ALA A 158 -22.87 24.21 38.95
N LEU A 159 -21.76 24.90 39.18
CA LEU A 159 -20.62 24.93 38.24
C LEU A 159 -20.03 23.54 38.02
N ASN A 160 -19.78 22.80 39.10
CA ASN A 160 -19.26 21.43 39.03
C ASN A 160 -20.19 20.50 38.26
N HIS A 161 -21.51 20.60 38.46
CA HIS A 161 -22.48 19.81 37.71
C HIS A 161 -22.49 20.15 36.22
N ALA A 162 -22.42 21.44 35.87
CA ALA A 162 -22.33 21.89 34.48
C ALA A 162 -21.05 21.37 33.80
N GLU A 163 -19.91 21.44 34.48
CA GLU A 163 -18.63 20.93 33.96
C GLU A 163 -18.64 19.40 33.80
N LEU A 164 -19.19 18.66 34.75
CA LEU A 164 -19.34 17.21 34.64
C LEU A 164 -20.22 16.82 33.44
N SER A 165 -21.31 17.56 33.20
CA SER A 165 -22.15 17.34 32.01
C SER A 165 -21.36 17.61 30.73
N ALA A 166 -20.65 18.73 30.65
CA ALA A 166 -19.84 19.07 29.48
C ALA A 166 -18.73 18.04 29.20
N LEU A 167 -18.08 17.52 30.25
CA LEU A 167 -17.07 16.47 30.14
C LEU A 167 -17.68 15.15 29.63
N ARG A 168 -18.88 14.81 30.12
CA ARG A 168 -19.60 13.62 29.67
C ARG A 168 -19.96 13.73 28.19
N ASP A 169 -20.48 14.87 27.74
CA ASP A 169 -20.83 15.09 26.34
C ASP A 169 -19.60 14.98 25.44
N ARG A 170 -18.46 15.54 25.86
CA ARG A 170 -17.18 15.41 25.14
C ARG A 170 -16.72 13.95 25.05
N TYR A 171 -16.87 13.19 26.13
CA TYR A 171 -16.52 11.77 26.16
C TYR A 171 -17.41 10.95 25.22
N GLU A 172 -18.72 11.17 25.25
CA GLU A 172 -19.67 10.48 24.36
C GLU A 172 -19.38 10.82 22.88
N HIS A 173 -19.06 12.08 22.58
CA HIS A 173 -18.65 12.49 21.24
C HIS A 173 -17.34 11.83 20.79
N ALA A 174 -16.34 11.78 21.67
CA ALA A 174 -15.07 11.10 21.38
C ALA A 174 -15.26 9.60 21.14
N GLN A 175 -16.08 8.92 21.96
CA GLN A 175 -16.42 7.52 21.74
C GLN A 175 -17.14 7.29 20.41
N PHE A 176 -18.07 8.18 20.05
CA PHE A 176 -18.76 8.11 18.77
C PHE A 176 -17.79 8.22 17.59
N ALA A 177 -16.85 9.17 17.63
CA ALA A 177 -15.84 9.35 16.59
C ALA A 177 -14.94 8.11 16.45
N VAL A 178 -14.52 7.48 17.55
CA VAL A 178 -13.73 6.24 17.54
C VAL A 178 -14.53 5.10 16.89
N ARG A 179 -15.78 4.89 17.30
CA ARG A 179 -16.65 3.85 16.71
C ARG A 179 -16.86 4.08 15.21
N HIS A 180 -17.05 5.33 14.79
CA HIS A 180 -17.23 5.66 13.38
C HIS A 180 -15.97 5.35 12.56
N ARG A 181 -14.77 5.66 13.10
CA ARG A 181 -13.50 5.34 12.45
C ARG A 181 -13.29 3.82 12.36
N ASP A 182 -13.60 3.08 13.41
CA ASP A 182 -13.44 1.63 13.43
C ASP A 182 -14.43 0.94 12.48
N ASN A 183 -15.66 1.45 12.36
CA ASN A 183 -16.62 0.98 11.37
C ASN A 183 -16.16 1.28 9.94
N ALA A 184 -15.59 2.46 9.68
CA ALA A 184 -15.05 2.79 8.36
C ALA A 184 -13.92 1.83 7.96
N ARG A 185 -13.01 1.51 8.88
CA ARG A 185 -11.94 0.52 8.65
C ARG A 185 -12.46 -0.88 8.34
N ARG A 186 -13.53 -1.31 9.02
CA ARG A 186 -14.18 -2.60 8.73
C ARG A 186 -14.83 -2.62 7.35
N ASN A 187 -15.53 -1.55 6.99
CA ASN A 187 -16.12 -1.44 5.66
C ASN A 187 -15.03 -1.43 4.55
N GLU A 188 -13.87 -0.85 4.81
CA GLU A 188 -12.74 -0.88 3.87
C GLU A 188 -12.12 -2.29 3.76
N SER A 189 -11.99 -3.04 4.86
CA SER A 189 -11.51 -4.43 4.79
C SER A 189 -12.48 -5.36 4.08
N ASP A 190 -13.79 -5.17 4.29
CA ASP A 190 -14.82 -6.03 3.70
C ASP A 190 -14.95 -5.82 2.18
N VAL A 191 -14.59 -4.64 1.66
CA VAL A 191 -14.57 -4.37 0.21
C VAL A 191 -13.34 -4.96 -0.48
N GLY A 192 -12.25 -5.23 0.26
CA GLY A 192 -11.00 -5.74 -0.30
C GLY A 192 -10.99 -7.25 -0.60
N ASP A 193 -11.87 -8.03 0.01
CA ASP A 193 -11.86 -9.50 -0.10
C ASP A 193 -12.80 -10.06 -1.20
N ASP A 194 -13.67 -9.23 -1.79
CA ASP A 194 -14.65 -9.67 -2.80
C ASP A 194 -14.13 -9.63 -4.26
N ASP A 195 -12.90 -9.17 -4.51
CA ASP A 195 -12.31 -9.08 -5.86
C ASP A 195 -11.51 -10.33 -6.30
N GLU A 196 -11.45 -11.39 -5.50
CA GLU A 196 -11.11 -12.74 -5.99
C GLU A 196 -12.33 -13.43 -6.63
N VAL A 197 -13.04 -12.71 -7.51
CA VAL A 197 -13.92 -13.37 -8.48
C VAL A 197 -13.01 -14.10 -9.47
N SER A 198 -12.76 -15.37 -9.16
CA SER A 198 -12.20 -16.36 -10.07
C SER A 198 -12.85 -16.19 -11.46
N PHE A 199 -12.12 -15.56 -12.38
CA PHE A 199 -12.45 -15.44 -13.80
C PHE A 199 -12.25 -16.79 -14.53
N GLY A 200 -12.56 -17.88 -13.83
CA GLY A 200 -12.32 -19.26 -14.22
C GLY A 200 -13.62 -20.05 -14.26
N ASP A 201 -14.67 -19.52 -14.88
CA ASP A 201 -15.73 -20.37 -15.40
C ASP A 201 -16.24 -19.85 -16.77
N THR A 202 -15.67 -20.48 -17.78
CA THR A 202 -16.07 -20.54 -19.18
C THR A 202 -17.57 -20.37 -19.41
N LEU A 203 -17.95 -19.26 -20.05
CA LEU A 203 -19.23 -19.17 -20.75
C LEU A 203 -19.23 -20.15 -21.94
N PRO A 204 -20.23 -21.05 -22.07
CA PRO A 204 -20.37 -21.86 -23.26
C PRO A 204 -20.77 -20.95 -24.43
N MET A 205 -19.88 -20.81 -25.42
CA MET A 205 -20.22 -20.22 -26.71
C MET A 205 -21.36 -21.02 -27.35
N LYS A 206 -22.58 -20.50 -27.25
CA LYS A 206 -23.69 -20.95 -28.09
C LYS A 206 -23.47 -20.40 -29.50
N ASN A 207 -23.05 -21.29 -30.40
CA ASN A 207 -23.07 -21.09 -31.84
C ASN A 207 -24.44 -20.61 -32.31
N ILE A 208 -24.54 -19.33 -32.70
CA ILE A 208 -25.63 -18.82 -33.51
C ILE A 208 -25.21 -19.03 -34.97
N ILE A 209 -25.62 -20.17 -35.53
CA ILE A 209 -25.68 -20.37 -36.97
C ILE A 209 -27.11 -20.00 -37.38
N GLU A 210 -27.34 -18.73 -37.70
CA GLU A 210 -28.55 -18.34 -38.42
C GLU A 210 -28.31 -18.55 -39.92
N THR A 211 -29.00 -19.57 -40.42
CA THR A 211 -29.13 -19.92 -41.81
C THR A 211 -29.86 -18.81 -42.56
N ASN A 212 -29.12 -18.08 -43.39
CA ASN A 212 -29.70 -17.28 -44.46
C ASN A 212 -29.91 -18.20 -45.68
N LYS A 213 -31.16 -18.46 -46.06
CA LYS A 213 -31.53 -19.10 -47.33
C LYS A 213 -32.39 -18.12 -48.15
N PRO A 214 -32.18 -18.06 -49.48
CA PRO A 214 -32.72 -17.03 -50.36
C PRO A 214 -34.22 -17.20 -50.67
#